data_AF-A0A975FLU3-F1
#
_entry.id   AF-A0A975FLU3-F1
#
_cell.length_a   1.000
_cell.length_b   1.000
_cell.length_c   1.000
_cell.angle_alpha   90.00
_cell.angle_beta   90.00
_cell.angle_gamma   90.00
#
_symmetry.space_group_name_H-M   'P 1'
#
loop_
_entity.id
_entity.type
_entity.pdbx_description
1 polymer ?
#
loop_
_entity_poly.entity_id
_entity_poly.type
_entity_poly.pdbx_seq_one_letter_code
_entity_poly.pdbx_strand_id
1 'polypeptide(L)'
;MATSDQEDNMPQNSWRVICGAGILALCGTLSGCAALPEHQSSVPRATSAEDFQQRLAACMDARGWSSTPGADGTAEFEVPLEQESAFTEDNDACTVEAGGGEVELSDADYERLYEAVVELRECLNEEGFEIPEPPSFHEFRDGSGEWTPYTMIDQEELFTRLDELNEACPMPFI
;
A
#
# COMPACT_ATOMS: atom_id res chain seq x y z
N MET A 1 -46.80 5.69 21.84
CA MET A 1 -47.04 4.25 21.65
C MET A 1 -46.48 3.93 20.28
N ALA A 2 -45.19 3.59 20.15
CA ALA A 2 -44.61 2.22 20.23
C ALA A 2 -45.29 1.29 19.20
N THR A 3 -44.64 0.67 18.21
CA THR A 3 -43.35 -0.06 18.10
C THR A 3 -42.80 0.09 16.66
N SER A 4 -41.49 0.14 16.34
CA SER A 4 -40.42 -0.89 16.35
C SER A 4 -40.69 -2.18 15.53
N ASP A 5 -39.59 -2.67 14.93
CA ASP A 5 -39.31 -3.94 14.21
C ASP A 5 -39.44 -3.86 12.68
N GLN A 6 -38.36 -3.78 11.88
CA GLN A 6 -37.13 -4.59 11.74
C GLN A 6 -37.38 -6.02 11.22
N GLU A 7 -36.46 -6.43 10.34
CA GLU A 7 -36.13 -7.78 9.88
C GLU A 7 -36.80 -8.25 8.56
N ASP A 8 -36.05 -8.30 7.47
CA ASP A 8 -35.18 -9.43 7.06
C ASP A 8 -36.00 -10.55 6.40
N ASN A 9 -35.93 -10.70 5.07
CA ASN A 9 -35.49 -11.95 4.43
C ASN A 9 -35.76 -12.02 2.92
N MET A 10 -34.78 -12.65 2.28
CA MET A 10 -34.57 -12.94 0.87
C MET A 10 -35.75 -13.60 0.11
N PRO A 11 -35.80 -13.46 -1.22
CA PRO A 11 -36.70 -14.22 -2.07
C PRO A 11 -36.31 -15.71 -2.11
N GLN A 12 -37.28 -16.54 -1.74
CA GLN A 12 -37.19 -17.99 -1.72
C GLN A 12 -37.12 -18.57 -3.14
N ASN A 13 -36.06 -19.34 -3.37
CA ASN A 13 -35.73 -20.06 -4.59
C ASN A 13 -36.74 -21.21 -4.83
N SER A 14 -37.64 -21.06 -5.81
CA SER A 14 -38.63 -22.09 -6.19
C SER A 14 -38.21 -22.80 -7.48
N TRP A 15 -37.31 -23.79 -7.39
CA TRP A 15 -37.01 -24.69 -8.51
C TRP A 15 -37.70 -26.04 -8.30
N ARG A 16 -38.61 -26.34 -9.23
CA ARG A 16 -39.43 -27.54 -9.29
C ARG A 16 -38.56 -28.77 -9.53
N VAL A 17 -38.63 -29.73 -8.61
CA VAL A 17 -38.05 -31.07 -8.72
C VAL A 17 -38.89 -31.89 -9.71
N ILE A 18 -38.31 -32.27 -10.85
CA ILE A 18 -38.88 -33.30 -11.74
C ILE A 18 -38.17 -34.62 -11.40
N CYS A 19 -38.90 -35.52 -10.74
CA CYS A 19 -38.48 -36.90 -10.49
C CYS A 19 -38.56 -37.70 -11.80
N GLY A 20 -37.40 -37.98 -12.42
CA GLY A 20 -37.26 -38.97 -13.48
C GLY A 20 -36.36 -40.10 -13.01
N ALA A 21 -36.93 -41.30 -12.83
CA ALA A 21 -36.23 -42.52 -12.44
C ALA A 21 -35.44 -43.11 -13.62
N GLY A 22 -34.17 -43.49 -13.40
CA GLY A 22 -33.36 -44.19 -14.41
C GLY A 22 -31.91 -44.50 -14.02
N ILE A 23 -31.71 -45.55 -13.22
CA ILE A 23 -30.67 -46.62 -13.29
C ILE A 23 -29.18 -46.24 -13.53
N LEU A 24 -28.38 -46.50 -12.47
CA LEU A 24 -27.01 -47.07 -12.37
C LEU A 24 -25.91 -46.69 -13.38
N ALA A 25 -24.86 -46.01 -12.90
CA ALA A 25 -23.46 -46.37 -13.15
C ALA A 25 -22.50 -45.65 -12.17
N LEU A 26 -21.62 -46.42 -11.51
CA LEU A 26 -20.48 -45.95 -10.73
C LEU A 26 -19.55 -45.06 -11.57
N CYS A 27 -19.17 -43.89 -11.04
CA CYS A 27 -17.85 -43.30 -11.24
C CYS A 27 -17.47 -42.52 -9.99
N GLY A 28 -16.49 -43.05 -9.25
CA GLY A 28 -15.83 -42.32 -8.18
C GLY A 28 -14.82 -41.29 -8.72
N THR A 29 -14.28 -40.58 -7.73
CA THR A 29 -13.09 -39.71 -7.74
C THR A 29 -13.32 -38.21 -8.00
N LEU A 30 -12.64 -37.44 -7.13
CA LEU A 30 -12.31 -36.02 -7.19
C LEU A 30 -13.33 -35.05 -6.57
N SER A 31 -13.46 -35.11 -5.23
CA SER A 31 -13.75 -33.89 -4.48
C SER A 31 -12.49 -33.03 -4.59
N GLY A 32 -12.48 -32.13 -5.57
CA GLY A 32 -11.41 -31.16 -5.75
C GLY A 32 -11.28 -30.30 -4.50
N CYS A 33 -10.04 -30.03 -4.11
CA CYS A 33 -9.74 -28.93 -3.22
C CYS A 33 -10.36 -27.68 -3.85
N ALA A 34 -11.35 -27.09 -3.18
CA ALA A 34 -11.62 -25.69 -3.38
C ALA A 34 -10.40 -24.95 -2.85
N ALA A 35 -9.37 -24.83 -3.69
CA ALA A 35 -8.39 -23.78 -3.52
C ALA A 35 -9.21 -22.49 -3.61
N LEU A 36 -9.32 -21.80 -2.47
CA LEU A 36 -9.72 -20.41 -2.48
C LEU A 36 -8.83 -19.71 -3.52
N PRO A 37 -9.39 -18.91 -4.44
CA PRO A 37 -8.54 -18.10 -5.30
C PRO A 37 -7.69 -17.23 -4.36
N GLU A 38 -6.41 -17.57 -4.26
CA GLU A 38 -5.39 -16.66 -3.75
C GLU A 38 -5.57 -15.38 -4.56
N HIS A 39 -5.80 -14.26 -3.87
CA HIS A 39 -5.90 -12.95 -4.48
C HIS A 39 -4.49 -12.56 -4.93
N GLN A 40 -4.02 -13.20 -6.01
CA GLN A 40 -2.80 -12.84 -6.69
C GLN A 40 -3.11 -11.52 -7.37
N SER A 41 -2.72 -10.41 -6.72
CA SER A 41 -2.84 -9.08 -7.30
C SER A 41 -2.08 -9.09 -8.63
N SER A 42 -2.82 -9.14 -9.73
CA SER A 42 -2.30 -9.51 -11.05
C SER A 42 -1.75 -8.31 -11.82
N VAL A 43 -1.61 -7.16 -11.17
CA VAL A 43 -1.12 -5.94 -11.81
C VAL A 43 0.40 -6.06 -12.01
N PRO A 44 0.90 -6.03 -13.25
CA PRO A 44 2.35 -6.05 -13.48
C PRO A 44 2.99 -4.79 -12.90
N ARG A 45 3.98 -4.97 -12.02
CA ARG A 45 4.79 -3.88 -11.47
C ARG A 45 5.37 -3.02 -12.59
N ALA A 46 5.47 -1.71 -12.35
CA ALA A 46 6.16 -0.80 -13.25
C ALA A 46 7.63 -1.20 -13.41
N THR A 47 8.16 -1.04 -14.60
CA THR A 47 9.52 -1.44 -14.97
C THR A 47 10.56 -0.33 -14.78
N SER A 48 10.11 0.91 -14.62
CA SER A 48 10.90 2.08 -14.21
C SER A 48 9.99 3.15 -13.60
N ALA A 49 10.57 4.22 -13.07
CA ALA A 49 9.82 5.39 -12.61
C ALA A 49 9.03 6.04 -13.76
N GLU A 50 9.61 6.14 -14.96
CA GLU A 50 8.94 6.67 -16.14
C GLU A 50 7.77 5.79 -16.60
N ASP A 51 7.94 4.46 -16.57
CA ASP A 51 6.85 3.51 -16.88
C ASP A 51 5.70 3.64 -15.88
N PHE A 52 6.02 3.80 -14.59
CA PHE A 52 5.02 4.07 -13.55
C PHE A 52 4.26 5.37 -13.83
N GLN A 53 4.97 6.49 -14.03
CA GLN A 53 4.37 7.80 -14.25
C GLN A 53 3.49 7.82 -15.51
N GLN A 54 3.92 7.16 -16.59
CA GLN A 54 3.11 7.05 -17.81
C GLN A 54 1.81 6.28 -17.59
N ARG A 55 1.85 5.18 -16.83
CA ARG A 55 0.67 4.38 -16.51
C ARG A 55 -0.28 5.11 -15.56
N LEU A 56 0.27 5.77 -14.54
CA LEU A 56 -0.50 6.59 -13.60
C LEU A 56 -1.22 7.71 -14.34
N ALA A 57 -0.50 8.50 -15.14
CA ALA A 57 -1.09 9.58 -15.93
C ALA A 57 -2.17 9.08 -16.89
N ALA A 58 -1.94 7.94 -17.56
CA ALA A 58 -2.93 7.34 -18.46
C ALA A 58 -4.21 6.88 -17.71
N CYS A 59 -4.07 6.32 -16.51
CA CYS A 59 -5.20 5.94 -15.68
C CYS A 59 -5.98 7.17 -15.20
N MET A 60 -5.28 8.19 -14.72
CA MET A 60 -5.89 9.44 -14.24
C MET A 60 -6.62 10.17 -15.37
N ASP A 61 -6.04 10.25 -16.57
CA ASP A 61 -6.70 10.82 -17.76
C ASP A 61 -7.96 10.04 -18.14
N ALA A 62 -7.92 8.70 -18.08
CA ALA A 62 -9.09 7.86 -18.32
C ALA A 62 -10.23 8.07 -17.31
N ARG A 63 -9.91 8.56 -16.11
CA ARG A 63 -10.88 8.94 -15.06
C ARG A 63 -11.29 10.41 -15.12
N GLY A 64 -10.76 11.18 -16.08
CA GLY A 64 -11.12 12.57 -16.34
C GLY A 64 -10.23 13.60 -15.65
N TRP A 65 -9.13 13.16 -15.05
CA TRP A 65 -8.13 14.02 -14.42
C TRP A 65 -7.05 14.40 -15.44
N SER A 66 -7.11 15.62 -15.95
CA SER A 66 -6.05 16.12 -16.85
C SER A 66 -4.84 16.58 -16.04
N SER A 67 -3.67 16.00 -16.34
CA SER A 67 -2.39 16.44 -15.77
C SER A 67 -1.67 17.44 -16.68
N THR A 68 -0.94 18.38 -16.09
CA THR A 68 0.12 19.13 -16.75
C THR A 68 1.50 18.60 -16.38
N PRO A 69 2.50 18.62 -17.28
CA PRO A 69 3.86 18.29 -16.91
C PRO A 69 4.41 19.31 -15.91
N GLY A 70 4.83 18.83 -14.74
CA GLY A 70 5.56 19.60 -13.75
C GLY A 70 7.00 19.86 -14.17
N ALA A 71 7.64 20.84 -13.52
CA ALA A 71 8.99 21.30 -13.87
C ALA A 71 10.09 20.23 -13.63
N ASP A 72 9.80 19.24 -12.79
CA ASP A 72 10.64 18.10 -12.43
C ASP A 72 10.30 16.83 -13.22
N GLY A 73 9.36 16.91 -14.15
CA GLY A 73 8.89 15.76 -14.94
C GLY A 73 7.79 14.94 -14.26
N THR A 74 7.25 15.41 -13.13
CA THR A 74 6.05 14.83 -12.50
C THR A 74 4.76 15.28 -13.19
N ALA A 75 3.63 14.62 -12.90
CA ALA A 75 2.31 15.02 -13.36
C ALA A 75 1.63 15.91 -12.30
N GLU A 76 1.29 17.15 -12.65
CA GLU A 76 0.56 18.08 -11.79
C GLU A 76 -0.94 18.07 -12.16
N PHE A 77 -1.83 18.05 -11.17
CA PHE A 77 -3.28 18.03 -11.38
C PHE A 77 -3.93 19.27 -10.73
N GLU A 78 -4.78 19.97 -11.48
CA GLU A 78 -5.62 21.03 -10.92
C GLU A 78 -6.92 20.42 -10.38
N VAL A 79 -7.02 20.27 -9.05
CA VAL A 79 -8.15 19.60 -8.38
C VAL A 79 -8.98 20.63 -7.61
N PRO A 80 -10.27 20.84 -7.95
CA PRO A 80 -11.17 21.64 -7.13
C PRO A 80 -11.39 21.00 -5.75
N LEU A 81 -11.49 21.82 -4.69
CA LEU A 81 -11.66 21.34 -3.30
C LEU A 81 -12.85 20.39 -3.15
N GLU A 82 -13.95 20.62 -3.88
CA GLU A 82 -15.14 19.78 -3.82
C GLU A 82 -14.92 18.37 -4.38
N GLN A 83 -13.84 18.15 -5.13
CA GLN A 83 -13.50 16.87 -5.74
C GLN A 83 -12.24 16.22 -5.14
N GLU A 84 -11.66 16.80 -4.09
CA GLU A 84 -10.43 16.29 -3.45
C GLU A 84 -10.57 14.81 -3.06
N SER A 85 -11.66 14.43 -2.40
CA SER A 85 -11.90 13.03 -2.02
C SER A 85 -12.01 12.09 -3.21
N ALA A 86 -12.64 12.52 -4.30
CA ALA A 86 -12.78 11.70 -5.51
C ALA A 86 -11.44 11.57 -6.24
N PHE A 87 -10.66 12.65 -6.26
CA PHE A 87 -9.30 12.65 -6.80
C PHE A 87 -8.40 11.70 -6.02
N THR A 88 -8.42 11.73 -4.68
CA THR A 88 -7.63 10.83 -3.84
C THR A 88 -8.01 9.37 -4.09
N GLU A 89 -9.30 9.05 -4.10
CA GLU A 89 -9.77 7.68 -4.38
C GLU A 89 -9.31 7.20 -5.77
N ASP A 90 -9.40 8.06 -6.78
CA ASP A 90 -8.96 7.74 -8.13
C ASP A 90 -7.44 7.60 -8.23
N ASN A 91 -6.69 8.48 -7.58
CA ASN A 91 -5.24 8.47 -7.54
C ASN A 91 -4.70 7.20 -6.87
N ASP A 92 -5.29 6.79 -5.74
CA ASP A 92 -4.88 5.58 -5.03
C ASP A 92 -5.13 4.34 -5.87
N ALA A 93 -6.32 4.24 -6.46
CA ALA A 93 -6.66 3.13 -7.34
C ALA A 93 -5.77 3.11 -8.61
N CYS A 94 -5.52 4.28 -9.21
CA CYS A 94 -4.63 4.39 -10.36
C CYS A 94 -3.16 4.11 -10.02
N THR A 95 -2.72 4.42 -8.80
CA THR A 95 -1.38 4.06 -8.32
C THR A 95 -1.21 2.55 -8.26
N VAL A 96 -2.20 1.83 -7.73
CA VAL A 96 -2.23 0.36 -7.73
C VAL A 96 -2.24 -0.20 -9.15
N GLU A 97 -3.09 0.33 -10.03
CA GLU A 97 -3.19 -0.08 -11.45
C GLU A 97 -1.92 0.20 -12.26
N ALA A 98 -1.21 1.29 -11.94
CA ALA A 98 0.07 1.64 -12.56
C ALA A 98 1.21 0.70 -12.13
N GLY A 99 0.94 -0.24 -11.23
CA GLY A 99 1.94 -1.12 -10.65
C GLY A 99 2.77 -0.45 -9.57
N GLY A 100 2.28 0.68 -9.05
CA GLY A 100 2.70 1.23 -7.76
C GLY A 100 1.81 0.72 -6.64
N GLY A 101 2.07 1.21 -5.43
CA GLY A 101 1.52 0.68 -4.20
C GLY A 101 2.63 0.44 -3.20
N GLU A 102 2.26 0.28 -1.93
CA GLU A 102 3.19 -0.09 -0.87
C GLU A 102 3.96 -1.34 -1.33
N VAL A 103 5.28 -1.19 -1.49
CA VAL A 103 6.13 -2.36 -1.64
C VAL A 103 6.08 -3.02 -0.28
N GLU A 104 5.25 -4.06 -0.16
CA GLU A 104 5.28 -4.92 1.02
C GLU A 104 6.69 -5.52 1.08
N LEU A 105 7.51 -4.92 1.95
CA LEU A 105 8.85 -5.39 2.22
C LEU A 105 8.74 -6.80 2.78
N SER A 106 9.63 -7.70 2.36
CA SER A 106 9.69 -9.00 3.02
C SER A 106 10.10 -8.82 4.48
N ASP A 107 9.77 -9.77 5.36
CA ASP A 107 10.25 -9.73 6.76
C ASP A 107 11.78 -9.54 6.81
N ALA A 108 12.53 -10.15 5.90
CA ALA A 108 13.99 -9.99 5.80
C ALA A 108 14.42 -8.58 5.34
N ASP A 109 13.60 -7.89 4.54
CA ASP A 109 13.86 -6.50 4.14
C ASP A 109 13.54 -5.54 5.29
N TYR A 110 12.46 -5.80 6.03
CA TYR A 110 12.17 -5.08 7.27
C TYR A 110 13.26 -5.28 8.32
N GLU A 111 13.79 -6.50 8.49
CA GLU A 111 14.90 -6.75 9.42
C GLU A 111 16.12 -5.92 9.04
N ARG A 112 16.49 -5.92 7.75
CA ARG A 112 17.60 -5.08 7.25
C ARG A 112 17.34 -3.59 7.44
N LEU A 113 16.12 -3.14 7.20
CA LEU A 113 15.71 -1.76 7.43
C LEU A 113 15.82 -1.38 8.90
N TYR A 114 15.30 -2.22 9.77
CA TYR A 114 15.33 -2.01 11.21
C TYR A 114 16.77 -1.94 11.75
N GLU A 115 17.64 -2.88 11.35
CA GLU A 115 19.06 -2.84 11.71
C GLU A 115 19.73 -1.54 11.24
N ALA A 116 19.46 -1.11 10.01
CA ALA A 116 20.06 0.09 9.45
C ALA A 116 19.59 1.38 10.13
N VAL A 117 18.31 1.47 10.52
CA VAL A 117 17.82 2.64 11.28
C VAL A 117 18.31 2.64 12.74
N VAL A 118 18.57 1.48 13.33
CA VAL A 118 19.22 1.36 14.65
C VAL A 118 20.67 1.83 14.58
N GLU A 119 21.42 1.40 13.57
CA GLU A 119 22.81 1.85 13.35
C GLU A 119 22.86 3.38 13.09
N LEU A 120 21.95 3.89 12.26
CA LEU A 120 21.82 5.33 12.02
C LEU A 120 21.56 6.11 13.33
N ARG A 121 20.70 5.58 14.21
CA ARG A 121 20.47 6.18 15.54
C ARG A 121 21.76 6.25 16.35
N GLU A 122 22.54 5.17 16.38
CA GLU A 122 23.80 5.13 17.13
C GLU A 122 24.76 6.21 16.62
N CYS A 123 24.91 6.33 15.31
CA CYS A 123 25.72 7.37 14.68
C CYS A 123 25.25 8.78 15.08
N LEU A 124 23.95 9.06 15.00
CA LEU A 124 23.42 10.38 15.37
C LEU A 124 23.61 10.68 16.86
N ASN A 125 23.54 9.68 17.74
CA ASN A 125 23.88 9.87 19.14
C ASN A 125 25.37 10.22 19.35
N GLU A 126 26.28 9.66 18.53
CA GLU A 126 27.70 10.01 18.53
C GLU A 126 27.96 11.44 18.01
N GLU A 127 27.16 11.90 17.04
CA GLU A 127 27.13 13.27 16.54
C GLU A 127 26.49 14.28 17.53
N GLY A 128 26.04 13.80 18.68
CA GLY A 128 25.57 14.63 19.80
C GLY A 128 24.06 14.85 19.85
N PHE A 129 23.27 14.14 19.05
CA PHE A 129 21.81 14.16 19.16
C PHE A 129 21.33 13.24 20.28
N GLU A 130 20.18 13.56 20.88
CA GLU A 130 19.52 12.68 21.84
C GLU A 130 18.34 11.98 21.16
N ILE A 131 18.61 10.87 20.48
CA ILE A 131 17.58 10.11 19.76
C ILE A 131 16.99 9.03 20.69
N PRO A 132 15.66 9.00 20.90
CA PRO A 132 15.03 8.00 21.74
C PRO A 132 15.27 6.58 21.20
N GLU A 133 15.12 5.58 22.08
CA GLU A 133 15.16 4.18 21.64
C GLU A 133 14.11 3.93 20.55
N PRO A 134 14.45 3.10 19.54
CA PRO A 134 13.50 2.72 18.50
C PRO A 134 12.33 1.92 19.08
N PRO A 135 11.18 1.87 18.39
CA PRO A 135 10.14 0.91 18.68
C PRO A 135 10.69 -0.52 18.51
N SER A 136 9.99 -1.53 19.03
CA SER A 136 10.38 -2.91 18.76
C SER A 136 10.30 -3.22 17.25
N PHE A 137 11.06 -4.22 16.77
CA PHE A 137 10.99 -4.65 15.37
C PHE A 137 9.54 -4.94 14.90
N HIS A 138 8.73 -5.55 15.75
CA HIS A 138 7.33 -5.84 15.46
C HIS A 138 6.51 -4.55 15.26
N GLU A 139 6.66 -3.58 16.16
CA GLU A 139 5.99 -2.27 16.04
C GLU A 139 6.50 -1.47 14.85
N PHE A 140 7.79 -1.55 14.55
CA PHE A 140 8.40 -0.94 13.38
C PHE A 140 7.82 -1.48 12.08
N ARG A 141 7.75 -2.81 11.95
CA ARG A 141 7.16 -3.49 10.78
C ARG A 141 5.66 -3.19 10.65
N ASP A 142 4.93 -3.29 11.75
CA ASP A 142 3.48 -3.03 11.76
C ASP A 142 3.14 -1.57 11.43
N GLY A 143 4.07 -0.64 11.69
CA GLY A 143 4.01 0.76 11.27
C GLY A 143 4.70 1.02 9.92
N SER A 144 4.82 0.02 9.05
CA SER A 144 5.42 0.14 7.70
C SER A 144 6.81 0.78 7.63
N GLY A 145 7.58 0.75 8.73
CA GLY A 145 8.89 1.39 8.80
C GLY A 145 8.86 2.92 8.90
N GLU A 146 7.75 3.51 9.34
CA GLU A 146 7.56 4.97 9.47
C GLU A 146 8.57 5.65 10.41
N TRP A 147 9.08 4.92 11.40
CA TRP A 147 10.02 5.48 12.37
C TRP A 147 11.42 5.65 11.76
N THR A 148 11.98 6.85 11.84
CA THR A 148 13.39 7.07 11.50
C THR A 148 14.07 8.00 12.50
N PRO A 149 15.37 7.85 12.78
CA PRO A 149 16.11 8.74 13.68
C PRO A 149 16.03 10.22 13.28
N TYR A 150 16.03 10.52 11.98
CA TYR A 150 15.95 11.89 11.47
C TYR A 150 14.62 12.59 11.82
N THR A 151 13.52 11.85 11.97
CA THR A 151 12.22 12.42 12.40
C THR A 151 12.21 12.88 13.86
N MET A 152 13.24 12.52 14.64
CA MET A 152 13.38 12.88 16.06
C MET A 152 14.24 14.13 16.27
N ILE A 153 14.88 14.63 15.20
CA ILE A 153 15.73 15.82 15.25
C ILE A 153 14.87 17.06 14.98
N ASP A 154 15.20 18.19 15.62
CA ASP A 154 14.56 19.45 15.30
C ASP A 154 14.79 19.80 13.81
N GLN A 155 13.72 20.19 13.12
CA GLN A 155 13.76 20.41 11.67
C GLN A 155 14.73 21.54 11.29
N GLU A 156 14.81 22.63 12.06
CA GLU A 156 15.72 23.74 11.75
C GLU A 156 17.18 23.32 11.90
N GLU A 157 17.48 22.55 12.96
CA GLU A 157 18.81 21.98 13.18
C GLU A 157 19.18 20.98 12.09
N LEU A 158 18.26 20.07 11.75
CA LEU A 158 18.44 19.09 10.68
C LEU A 158 18.74 19.78 9.36
N PHE A 159 17.95 20.76 8.93
CA PHE A 159 18.20 21.49 7.68
C PHE A 159 19.54 22.24 7.70
N THR A 160 19.99 22.71 8.86
CA THR A 160 21.27 23.43 8.98
C THR A 160 22.47 22.50 8.83
N ARG A 161 22.35 21.25 9.29
CA ARG A 161 23.47 20.30 9.34
C ARG A 161 23.32 19.12 8.38
N LEU A 162 22.27 19.07 7.57
CA LEU A 162 21.91 17.89 6.77
C LEU A 162 23.06 17.33 5.94
N ASP A 163 23.83 18.19 5.26
CA ASP A 163 24.95 17.74 4.43
C ASP A 163 26.08 17.10 5.26
N GLU A 164 26.42 17.70 6.40
CA GLU A 164 27.42 17.18 7.35
C GLU A 164 26.93 15.84 7.94
N LEU A 165 25.67 15.79 8.37
CA LEU A 165 25.08 14.60 8.97
C LEU A 165 24.91 13.47 7.97
N ASN A 166 24.57 13.74 6.72
CA ASN A 166 24.46 12.69 5.71
C ASN A 166 25.85 12.20 5.25
N GLU A 167 26.91 12.99 5.43
CA GLU A 167 28.29 12.53 5.23
C GLU A 167 28.78 11.66 6.40
N ALA A 168 28.47 12.03 7.65
CA ALA A 168 28.85 11.28 8.85
C ALA A 168 27.97 10.03 9.09
N CYS A 169 26.66 10.21 8.98
CA CYS A 169 25.59 9.27 9.27
C CYS A 169 24.66 9.12 8.05
N PRO A 170 25.13 8.48 6.97
CA PRO A 170 24.38 8.38 5.72
C PRO A 170 23.03 7.69 5.91
N MET A 171 21.97 8.23 5.29
CA MET A 171 20.66 7.58 5.32
C MET A 171 20.73 6.18 4.67
N PRO A 172 20.11 5.17 5.30
CA PRO A 172 20.04 3.85 4.70
C PRO A 172 19.12 3.86 3.49
N PHE A 173 19.66 3.48 2.33
CA PHE A 173 18.87 3.22 1.12
C PHE A 173 18.59 1.72 1.03
N ILE A 174 17.32 1.34 0.93
CA ILE A 174 16.88 -0.06 0.80
C ILE A 174 16.00 -0.22 -0.43
#